data_AF-A0A7X6NHU0-F1
#
_entry.id   AF-A0A7X6NHU0-F1
#
_cell.length_a   1.000
_cell.length_b   1.000
_cell.length_c   1.000
_cell.angle_alpha   90.00
_cell.angle_beta   90.00
_cell.angle_gamma   90.00
#
_symmetry.space_group_name_H-M   'P 1'
#
loop_
_entity.id
_entity.type
_entity.pdbx_description
1 polymer ?
#
loop_
_entity_poly.entity_id
_entity_poly.type
_entity_poly.pdbx_seq_one_letter_code
_entity_poly.pdbx_strand_id
1 'polypeptide(L)' 'MELNLSVGLKYKEEKTVTINDTAKVFGSGAAEVFATPMMIGLMEAASMNAVKNFLPRGCSTVGTLV' A
#
# COMPACT_ATOMS: atom_id res chain seq x y z
N MET A 1 17.27 2.95 -19.55
CA MET A 1 16.34 2.78 -18.41
C MET A 1 16.48 4.02 -17.57
N GLU A 2 15.55 4.98 -17.70
CA GLU A 2 15.57 6.19 -16.90
C GLU A 2 14.47 6.13 -15.84
N LEU A 3 14.86 6.38 -14.59
CA LEU A 3 13.95 6.55 -13.46
C LEU A 3 13.53 8.01 -13.41
N ASN A 4 12.25 8.28 -13.69
CA ASN A 4 11.72 9.64 -13.78
C ASN A 4 10.97 10.04 -12.50
N LEU A 5 11.61 9.86 -11.35
CA LEU A 5 11.03 10.17 -10.04
C LEU A 5 11.39 11.59 -9.60
N SER A 6 10.40 12.31 -9.07
CA SER A 6 10.57 13.64 -8.49
C SER A 6 10.06 13.67 -7.05
N VAL A 7 10.68 14.52 -6.21
CA VAL A 7 10.20 14.76 -4.85
C VAL A 7 8.83 15.45 -4.92
N GLY A 8 7.90 15.02 -4.08
CA GLY A 8 6.56 15.60 -3.97
C GLY A 8 5.47 14.90 -4.80
N LEU A 9 5.77 13.76 -5.43
CA LEU A 9 4.74 12.87 -5.98
C LEU A 9 3.74 12.47 -4.89
N LYS A 10 2.45 12.46 -5.26
CA LYS A 10 1.35 12.15 -4.36
C LYS A 10 0.38 11.20 -5.03
N TYR A 11 -0.20 10.31 -4.24
CA TYR A 11 -1.31 9.47 -4.62
C TYR A 11 -2.23 9.28 -3.42
N LYS A 12 -3.53 9.10 -3.67
CA LYS A 12 -4.52 8.84 -2.64
C LYS A 12 -5.16 7.49 -2.94
N GLU A 13 -4.99 6.56 -2.00
CA GLU A 13 -5.66 5.26 -2.01
C GLU A 13 -6.73 5.27 -0.91
N GLU A 14 -7.94 4.81 -1.23
CA GLU A 14 -9.05 4.76 -0.29
C GLU A 14 -9.69 3.37 -0.30
N LYS A 15 -10.13 2.95 0.88
CA LYS A 15 -10.84 1.69 1.05
C LYS A 15 -11.93 1.82 2.09
N THR A 16 -13.12 1.34 1.77
CA THR A 16 -14.17 1.08 2.74
C THR A 16 -13.85 -0.23 3.46
N VAL A 17 -13.66 -0.15 4.79
CA VAL A 17 -13.34 -1.32 5.62
C VAL A 17 -14.54 -2.26 5.69
N THR A 18 -14.29 -3.55 5.46
CA THR A 18 -15.26 -4.63 5.61
C THR A 18 -14.83 -5.58 6.72
N ILE A 19 -15.72 -6.50 7.11
CA ILE A 19 -15.40 -7.51 8.13
C ILE A 19 -14.15 -8.35 7.77
N ASN A 20 -13.91 -8.57 6.47
CA ASN A 20 -12.78 -9.35 5.96
C ASN A 20 -11.44 -8.65 6.16
N ASP A 21 -11.45 -7.34 6.44
CA ASP A 21 -10.25 -6.54 6.63
C ASP A 21 -9.88 -6.41 8.12
N THR A 22 -10.65 -7.03 9.02
CA THR A 22 -10.46 -6.87 10.45
C THR A 22 -9.31 -7.71 11.00
N ALA A 23 -8.71 -7.27 12.11
CA ALA A 23 -7.63 -7.98 12.78
C ALA A 23 -8.04 -9.41 13.16
N LYS A 24 -9.30 -9.58 13.59
CA LYS A 24 -9.93 -10.88 13.90
C LYS A 24 -9.97 -11.82 12.70
N VAL A 25 -10.42 -11.36 11.53
CA VAL A 25 -10.51 -12.22 10.33
C VAL A 25 -9.13 -12.48 9.74
N PHE A 26 -8.25 -11.48 9.73
CA PHE A 26 -6.89 -11.62 9.22
C PHE A 26 -6.01 -12.51 10.13
N GLY A 27 -6.28 -12.54 11.44
CA GLY A 27 -5.49 -13.26 12.43
C GLY A 27 -4.34 -12.46 13.05
N SER A 28 -4.36 -11.13 12.93
CA SER A 28 -3.37 -10.22 13.55
C SER A 28 -3.76 -9.74 14.95
N GLY A 29 -4.94 -10.11 15.43
CA GLY A 29 -5.47 -9.80 16.75
C GLY A 29 -6.89 -10.34 16.90
N ALA A 30 -7.50 -10.17 18.08
CA ALA A 30 -8.86 -10.68 18.34
C ALA A 30 -9.98 -9.65 18.08
N ALA A 31 -9.63 -8.38 17.82
CA ALA A 31 -10.60 -7.29 17.70
C ALA A 31 -11.16 -7.14 16.28
N GLU A 32 -12.42 -6.69 16.18
CA GLU A 32 -13.11 -6.36 14.92
C GLU A 32 -12.79 -4.93 14.48
N VAL A 33 -11.49 -4.61 14.40
CA VAL A 33 -10.95 -3.33 13.95
C VAL A 33 -10.10 -3.54 12.71
N PHE A 34 -9.89 -2.49 11.91
CA PHE A 34 -9.04 -2.59 10.72
C PHE A 34 -7.64 -3.09 11.07
N ALA A 35 -7.22 -4.17 10.43
CA ALA A 35 -5.97 -4.84 10.77
C ALA A 35 -4.74 -4.01 10.38
N THR A 36 -3.71 -3.98 11.23
CA THR A 36 -2.40 -3.41 10.89
C THR A 36 -1.85 -3.90 9.55
N PRO A 37 -1.82 -5.21 9.24
CA PRO A 37 -1.35 -5.67 7.92
C PRO A 37 -2.19 -5.14 6.75
N MET A 38 -3.49 -4.93 6.94
CA MET A 38 -4.36 -4.35 5.91
C MET A 38 -4.11 -2.85 5.73
N MET A 39 -3.80 -2.13 6.82
CA MET A 39 -3.35 -0.74 6.78
C MET A 39 -2.02 -0.61 6.04
N ILE A 40 -1.04 -1.48 6.33
CA ILE A 40 0.25 -1.49 5.62
C ILE A 40 0.05 -1.76 4.13
N GLY A 41 -0.78 -2.75 3.76
CA GLY A 41 -1.11 -2.99 2.35
C GLY A 41 -1.73 -1.77 1.65
N LEU A 42 -2.54 -0.98 2.36
CA LEU A 42 -3.11 0.27 1.83
C LEU A 42 -2.03 1.35 1.62
N MET A 43 -1.07 1.47 2.54
CA MET A 43 0.09 2.37 2.43
C MET A 43 1.02 1.95 1.27
N GLU A 44 1.25 0.65 1.10
CA GLU A 44 2.04 0.10 -0.01
C GLU A 44 1.38 0.36 -1.36
N ALA A 45 0.06 0.13 -1.46
CA ALA A 45 -0.70 0.43 -2.67
C ALA A 45 -0.60 1.91 -3.06
N ALA A 46 -0.78 2.82 -2.11
CA ALA A 46 -0.64 4.26 -2.35
C ALA A 46 0.79 4.62 -2.82
N SER A 47 1.81 4.07 -2.16
CA SER A 47 3.22 4.33 -2.48
C SER A 47 3.60 3.80 -3.87
N MET A 48 3.20 2.57 -4.20
CA MET A 48 3.41 1.98 -5.52
C MET A 48 2.70 2.80 -6.60
N ASN A 49 1.43 3.16 -6.38
CA ASN A 49 0.63 3.91 -7.36
C ASN A 49 1.14 5.34 -7.57
N ALA A 50 1.77 5.96 -6.57
CA ALA A 50 2.42 7.26 -6.71
C ALA A 50 3.58 7.27 -7.71
N VAL A 51 4.27 6.14 -7.87
CA VAL A 51 5.49 6.04 -8.69
C VAL A 51 5.34 5.19 -9.94
N LYS A 52 4.30 4.34 -10.04
CA LYS A 52 4.11 3.33 -11.10
C LYS A 52 4.31 3.86 -12.52
N ASN A 53 3.77 5.03 -12.84
CA ASN A 53 3.84 5.62 -14.19
C ASN A 53 5.21 6.22 -14.54
N PHE A 54 6.13 6.27 -13.58
CA PHE A 54 7.48 6.84 -13.72
C PHE A 54 8.57 5.77 -13.69
N LEU A 55 8.18 4.50 -13.50
CA LEU A 55 9.10 3.37 -13.51
C LEU A 55 9.41 2.95 -14.96
N PRO A 56 10.64 2.48 -15.22
CA PRO A 56 10.97 1.86 -16.50
C PRO A 56 10.07 0.65 -16.78
N ARG A 57 9.86 0.33 -18.07
CA ARG A 57 9.14 -0.87 -18.48
C ARG A 57 9.80 -2.12 -17.87
N GLY A 58 9.00 -2.97 -17.25
CA GLY A 58 9.45 -4.21 -16.61
C GLY A 58 9.96 -4.03 -15.18
N CYS A 59 9.97 -2.81 -14.63
CA CYS A 59 10.32 -2.55 -13.24
C CYS A 59 9.07 -2.44 -12.35
N SER A 60 9.25 -2.73 -11.07
CA SER A 60 8.26 -2.54 -10.01
C SER A 60 8.97 -2.10 -8.71
N THR A 61 8.19 -1.89 -7.65
CA THR A 61 8.69 -1.55 -6.31
C THR A 61 8.50 -2.69 -5.32
N VAL A 62 9.32 -2.72 -4.28
CA VAL A 62 9.18 -3.60 -3.11
C VAL A 62 9.29 -2.72 -1.86
N GLY A 63 8.36 -2.87 -0.92
CA GLY A 63 8.43 -2.22 0.39
C GLY A 63 9.57 -2.82 1.22
N THR A 64 10.39 -1.98 1.85
CA THR A 64 11.58 -2.45 2.61
C THR A 64 11.50 -2.17 4.10
N LEU A 65 10.58 -1.30 4.54
CA LEU A 65 10.44 -0.84 5.93
C LEU A 65 8.97 -0.60 6.26
N VAL A 66 8.61 -0.82 7.51
CA VAL A 66 7.29 -0.58 8.13
C VAL A 66 7.50 0.16 9.45
#